data_AF-A0A101W3N9-F1
#
_entry.id   AF-A0A101W3N9-F1
#
_cell.length_a   1.000
_cell.length_b   1.000
_cell.length_c   1.000
_cell.angle_alpha   90.00
_cell.angle_beta   90.00
_cell.angle_gamma   90.00
#
_symmetry.space_group_name_H-M   'P 1'
#
loop_
_entity.id
_entity.type
_entity.pdbx_description
1 polymer ?
#
loop_
_entity_poly.entity_id
_entity_poly.type
_entity_poly.pdbx_seq_one_letter_code
_entity_poly.pdbx_strand_id
1 'polypeptide(L)'
;MALGLVAGLSTYGVATLLNRRLGRPPDSASPRTKRGLNKFGDFTVVGRTVLIQRPRKELYTFWRRFENLAKFMENIENVRSKGDNRHVWTIKAPAGTELNVETEITEDRPGEHISWASVKNSDITTKGRVAFRDAPDGRGTYVEAIIA
;
A
#
# COMPACT_ATOMS: atom_id res chain seq x y z
N MET A 1 -31.07 -20.24 43.80
CA MET A 1 -31.95 -19.27 43.10
C MET A 1 -31.11 -18.50 42.10
N ALA A 2 -31.66 -18.29 40.90
CA ALA A 2 -30.99 -17.75 39.71
C ALA A 2 -31.24 -16.24 39.51
N LEU A 3 -30.55 -15.70 38.47
CA LEU A 3 -30.77 -14.44 37.71
C LEU A 3 -30.16 -13.15 38.31
N GLY A 4 -29.47 -12.26 37.58
CA GLY A 4 -29.17 -12.14 36.14
C GLY A 4 -28.33 -10.86 35.83
N LEU A 5 -27.60 -10.88 34.67
CA LEU A 5 -27.39 -9.86 33.60
C LEU A 5 -27.42 -8.33 33.97
N VAL A 6 -26.64 -7.37 33.42
CA VAL A 6 -25.94 -7.21 32.12
C VAL A 6 -25.14 -5.87 32.06
N ALA A 7 -24.12 -5.85 31.18
CA ALA A 7 -23.47 -4.77 30.40
C ALA A 7 -22.74 -3.57 31.04
N GLY A 8 -21.57 -3.29 30.45
CA GLY A 8 -20.89 -2.00 30.48
C GLY A 8 -19.50 -2.02 29.81
N LEU A 9 -19.42 -2.29 28.50
CA LEU A 9 -18.21 -2.11 27.69
C LEU A 9 -17.95 -0.62 27.46
N SER A 10 -16.77 -0.13 27.82
CA SER A 10 -16.25 1.15 27.35
C SER A 10 -14.78 0.98 26.98
N THR A 11 -14.56 0.56 25.73
CA THR A 11 -13.24 0.40 25.11
C THR A 11 -12.78 1.73 24.54
N TYR A 12 -12.15 2.55 25.37
CA TYR A 12 -11.32 3.65 24.90
C TYR A 12 -10.05 3.70 25.73
N GLY A 13 -8.97 3.15 25.17
CA GLY A 13 -7.64 3.19 25.77
C GLY A 13 -7.03 1.80 25.87
N VAL A 14 -5.72 1.75 25.69
CA VAL A 14 -4.85 0.56 25.74
C VAL A 14 -4.71 -0.19 24.43
N ALA A 15 -3.89 0.36 23.52
CA ALA A 15 -2.91 -0.43 22.76
C ALA A 15 -1.83 0.44 22.07
N THR A 16 -1.47 1.60 22.63
CA THR A 16 -0.09 2.07 22.46
C THR A 16 0.77 1.21 23.37
N LEU A 17 1.50 0.27 22.78
CA LEU A 17 2.66 -0.51 23.30
C LEU A 17 2.58 -1.92 22.70
N LEU A 18 3.72 -2.42 22.20
CA LEU A 18 3.95 -3.62 21.35
C LEU A 18 4.00 -3.22 19.87
N ASN A 19 5.16 -2.96 19.25
CA ASN A 19 6.17 -3.99 19.04
C ASN A 19 7.54 -3.33 18.73
N ARG A 20 8.37 -3.19 19.77
CA ARG A 20 9.73 -2.68 19.66
C ARG A 20 10.67 -3.88 19.78
N ARG A 21 11.00 -4.55 18.66
CA ARG A 21 12.22 -5.36 18.43
C ARG A 21 12.12 -6.18 17.13
N LEU A 22 12.68 -5.63 16.04
CA LEU A 22 13.48 -6.38 15.07
C LEU A 22 14.47 -5.38 14.45
N GLY A 23 15.75 -5.49 14.82
CA GLY A 23 16.83 -4.74 14.20
C GLY A 23 17.08 -5.27 12.80
N ARG A 24 16.78 -4.46 11.78
CA ARG A 24 17.15 -4.71 10.37
C ARG A 24 18.48 -3.99 10.11
N PRO A 25 19.47 -4.60 9.41
CA PRO A 25 20.75 -3.93 9.13
C PRO A 25 20.51 -2.64 8.35
N PRO A 26 21.29 -1.57 8.59
CA PRO A 26 21.17 -0.35 7.81
C PRO A 26 21.87 -0.59 6.47
N ASP A 27 21.11 -0.65 5.36
CA ASP A 27 21.75 -0.69 4.05
C ASP A 27 21.09 0.19 2.98
N SER A 28 21.89 1.18 2.56
CA SER A 28 22.01 1.81 1.25
C SER A 28 20.79 2.47 0.56
N ALA A 29 19.91 3.15 1.31
CA ALA A 29 18.95 4.10 0.74
C ALA A 29 19.64 5.42 0.31
N SER A 30 19.27 5.95 -0.87
CA SER A 30 19.79 7.25 -1.32
C SER A 30 19.26 8.42 -0.46
N PRO A 31 20.06 9.48 -0.22
CA PRO A 31 19.70 10.54 0.70
C PRO A 31 18.82 11.60 0.02
N ARG A 32 17.51 11.33 -0.12
CA ARG A 32 16.49 12.41 -0.03
C ARG A 32 15.97 12.59 1.41
N THR A 33 16.87 12.30 2.35
CA THR A 33 16.85 12.69 3.77
C THR A 33 16.27 14.09 3.99
N LYS A 34 14.96 14.15 4.25
CA LYS A 34 14.43 14.97 5.34
C LYS A 34 13.78 14.04 6.35
N ARG A 35 14.53 13.82 7.43
CA ARG A 35 14.01 13.45 8.75
C ARG A 35 12.88 14.45 9.05
N GLY A 36 11.62 14.03 8.91
CA GLY A 36 10.45 14.91 9.18
C GLY A 36 9.20 14.72 8.33
N LEU A 37 9.22 13.93 7.25
CA LEU A 37 8.05 13.76 6.33
C LEU A 37 7.37 12.38 6.44
N ASN A 38 7.29 11.78 7.63
CA ASN A 38 6.40 10.63 7.83
C ASN A 38 4.90 11.01 7.76
N LYS A 39 4.61 12.29 7.50
CA LYS A 39 3.28 12.86 7.36
C LYS A 39 3.25 13.83 6.16
N PHE A 40 2.48 13.52 5.13
CA PHE A 40 1.98 14.51 4.18
C PHE A 40 0.56 14.89 4.64
N GLY A 41 0.42 15.92 5.48
CA GLY A 41 -0.85 16.17 6.17
C GLY A 41 -1.16 15.06 7.20
N ASP A 42 -2.36 14.49 7.16
CA ASP A 42 -2.76 13.38 8.04
C ASP A 42 -2.35 11.99 7.54
N PHE A 43 -1.70 11.89 6.36
CA PHE A 43 -1.37 10.62 5.70
C PHE A 43 -0.01 10.06 6.15
N THR A 44 0.04 8.75 6.47
CA THR A 44 1.28 8.04 6.77
C THR A 44 1.91 7.55 5.46
N VAL A 45 3.08 8.07 5.14
CA VAL A 45 3.73 7.80 3.85
C VAL A 45 4.67 6.61 3.95
N VAL A 46 4.47 5.62 3.11
CA VAL A 46 5.34 4.43 2.99
C VAL A 46 5.85 4.32 1.56
N GLY A 47 7.17 4.36 1.40
CA GLY A 47 7.83 4.26 0.10
C GLY A 47 8.91 3.18 0.07
N ARG A 48 9.01 2.43 -1.03
CA ARG A 48 10.07 1.44 -1.27
C ARG A 48 10.49 1.46 -2.74
N THR A 49 11.78 1.26 -2.99
CA THR A 49 12.33 1.05 -4.34
C THR A 49 13.05 -0.28 -4.39
N VAL A 50 12.83 -1.04 -5.46
CA VAL A 50 13.48 -2.32 -5.72
C VAL A 50 14.00 -2.38 -7.16
N LEU A 51 15.09 -3.12 -7.37
CA LEU A 51 15.59 -3.44 -8.71
C LEU A 51 15.03 -4.80 -9.13
N ILE A 52 14.36 -4.86 -10.26
CA ILE A 52 13.80 -6.10 -10.82
C ILE A 52 14.45 -6.35 -12.18
N GLN A 53 15.02 -7.54 -12.37
CA GLN A 53 15.69 -7.97 -13.60
C GLN A 53 14.67 -8.33 -14.71
N ARG A 54 13.80 -7.38 -15.06
CA ARG A 54 12.81 -7.48 -16.13
C ARG A 54 12.67 -6.16 -16.89
N PRO A 55 12.27 -6.18 -18.17
CA PRO A 55 12.01 -4.98 -18.94
C PRO A 55 10.88 -4.13 -18.33
N ARG A 56 11.04 -2.81 -18.39
CA ARG A 56 10.09 -1.83 -17.87
C ARG A 56 8.68 -2.00 -18.41
N LYS A 57 8.53 -2.30 -19.70
CA LYS A 57 7.22 -2.53 -20.34
C LYS A 57 6.49 -3.75 -19.77
N GLU A 58 7.23 -4.82 -19.46
CA GLU A 58 6.66 -6.04 -18.87
C GLU A 58 6.16 -5.75 -17.46
N LEU A 59 6.98 -5.08 -16.64
CA LEU A 59 6.62 -4.70 -15.28
C LEU A 59 5.43 -3.74 -15.27
N TYR A 60 5.44 -2.72 -16.11
CA TYR A 60 4.29 -1.82 -16.25
C TYR A 60 3.01 -2.60 -16.56
N THR A 61 3.05 -3.50 -17.55
CA THR A 61 1.88 -4.29 -17.96
C THR A 61 1.39 -5.20 -16.83
N PHE A 62 2.32 -5.78 -16.08
CA PHE A 62 2.01 -6.60 -14.91
C PHE A 62 1.35 -5.79 -13.81
N TRP A 63 1.94 -4.64 -13.46
CA TRP A 63 1.42 -3.73 -12.44
C TRP A 63 0.11 -3.06 -12.85
N ARG A 64 -0.14 -2.83 -14.14
CA ARG A 64 -1.37 -2.22 -14.65
C ARG A 64 -2.61 -3.10 -14.44
N ARG A 65 -2.39 -4.39 -14.26
CA ARG A 65 -3.39 -5.37 -13.82
C ARG A 65 -3.31 -5.49 -12.30
N PHE A 66 -4.07 -4.66 -11.58
CA PHE A 66 -4.00 -4.58 -10.12
C PHE A 66 -4.32 -5.91 -9.41
N GLU A 67 -5.03 -6.82 -10.07
CA GLU A 67 -5.26 -8.20 -9.61
C GLU A 67 -3.94 -8.96 -9.34
N ASN A 68 -2.85 -8.58 -10.03
CA ASN A 68 -1.54 -9.16 -9.80
C ASN A 68 -0.89 -8.72 -8.48
N LEU A 69 -1.31 -7.59 -7.89
CA LEU A 69 -0.68 -7.05 -6.68
C LEU A 69 -0.91 -7.96 -5.47
N ALA A 70 -2.09 -8.58 -5.39
CA ALA A 70 -2.42 -9.57 -4.37
C ALA A 70 -1.48 -10.80 -4.37
N LYS A 71 -0.75 -11.05 -5.46
CA LYS A 71 0.19 -12.19 -5.55
C LYS A 71 1.47 -11.99 -4.75
N PHE A 72 1.82 -10.74 -4.42
CA PHE A 72 3.10 -10.44 -3.77
C PHE A 72 3.03 -9.35 -2.70
N MET A 73 1.90 -8.66 -2.53
CA MET A 73 1.67 -7.73 -1.42
C MET A 73 0.97 -8.46 -0.27
N GLU A 74 1.70 -8.71 0.81
CA GLU A 74 1.26 -9.51 1.97
C GLU A 74 -0.07 -9.03 2.60
N ASN A 75 -0.29 -7.71 2.62
CA ASN A 75 -1.48 -7.12 3.23
C ASN A 75 -2.70 -7.07 2.31
N ILE A 76 -2.55 -7.45 1.03
CA ILE A 76 -3.63 -7.44 0.05
C ILE A 76 -4.11 -8.87 -0.15
N GLU A 77 -5.36 -9.13 0.19
CA GLU A 77 -5.99 -10.42 -0.03
C GLU A 77 -6.49 -10.58 -1.46
N ASN A 78 -7.12 -9.54 -1.99
CA ASN A 78 -7.68 -9.56 -3.33
C ASN A 78 -7.79 -8.14 -3.90
N VAL A 79 -7.69 -8.03 -5.21
CA VAL A 79 -8.07 -6.82 -5.94
C VAL A 79 -8.98 -7.25 -7.07
N ARG A 80 -10.16 -6.62 -7.16
CA ARG A 80 -11.15 -6.90 -8.22
C ARG A 80 -11.42 -5.64 -9.02
N SER A 81 -11.40 -5.74 -10.35
CA SER A 81 -11.84 -4.66 -11.22
C SER A 81 -13.35 -4.44 -11.09
N LYS A 82 -13.76 -3.17 -11.01
CA LYS A 82 -15.17 -2.73 -11.04
C LYS A 82 -15.55 -2.14 -12.41
N GLY A 83 -14.62 -2.12 -13.37
CA GLY A 83 -14.76 -1.37 -14.62
C GLY A 83 -14.29 0.07 -14.48
N ASP A 84 -14.16 0.80 -15.59
CA ASP A 84 -13.83 2.23 -15.64
C ASP A 84 -12.57 2.64 -14.83
N ASN A 85 -11.53 1.81 -14.87
CA ASN A 85 -10.30 1.98 -14.08
C ASN A 85 -10.51 2.04 -12.56
N ARG A 86 -11.62 1.50 -12.07
CA ARG A 86 -11.91 1.34 -10.65
C ARG A 86 -11.64 -0.07 -10.18
N HIS A 87 -11.18 -0.16 -8.93
CA HIS A 87 -10.79 -1.41 -8.30
C HIS A 87 -11.25 -1.44 -6.85
N VAL A 88 -11.74 -2.58 -6.40
CA VAL A 88 -12.04 -2.86 -4.99
C VAL A 88 -10.93 -3.74 -4.42
N TRP A 89 -10.27 -3.25 -3.39
CA TRP A 89 -9.14 -3.89 -2.72
C TRP A 89 -9.62 -4.45 -1.41
N THR A 90 -9.40 -5.75 -1.17
CA THR A 90 -9.63 -6.39 0.12
C THR A 90 -8.29 -6.44 0.85
N ILE A 91 -8.17 -5.67 1.93
CA ILE A 91 -6.95 -5.48 2.71
C ILE A 91 -7.10 -6.18 4.06
N LYS A 92 -6.07 -6.93 4.46
CA LYS A 92 -6.00 -7.55 5.79
C LYS A 92 -5.61 -6.49 6.82
N ALA A 93 -6.54 -6.18 7.71
CA ALA A 93 -6.31 -5.32 8.86
C ALA A 93 -5.86 -6.14 10.09
N PRO A 94 -5.23 -5.49 11.09
CA PRO A 94 -4.90 -6.13 12.36
C PRO A 94 -6.13 -6.81 12.99
N ALA A 95 -5.88 -7.85 13.79
CA ALA A 95 -6.93 -8.68 14.41
C ALA A 95 -7.80 -9.50 13.43
N GLY A 96 -7.34 -9.72 12.19
CA GLY A 96 -8.03 -10.58 11.23
C GLY A 96 -9.30 -9.96 10.64
N THR A 97 -9.42 -8.64 10.71
CA THR A 97 -10.51 -7.91 10.05
C THR A 97 -10.14 -7.65 8.59
N GLU A 98 -11.12 -7.70 7.69
CA GLU A 98 -10.95 -7.32 6.28
C GLU A 98 -11.56 -5.95 6.03
N LEU A 99 -10.87 -5.12 5.25
CA LEU A 99 -11.35 -3.80 4.83
C LEU A 99 -11.42 -3.74 3.31
N ASN A 100 -12.54 -3.24 2.79
CA ASN A 100 -12.74 -3.07 1.36
C ASN A 100 -12.53 -1.60 0.99
N VAL A 101 -11.56 -1.34 0.13
CA VAL A 101 -11.25 0.02 -0.34
C VAL A 101 -11.51 0.11 -1.83
N GLU A 102 -12.45 0.96 -2.22
CA GLU A 102 -12.65 1.31 -3.62
C GLU A 102 -11.67 2.42 -4.02
N THR A 103 -10.99 2.19 -5.14
CA THR A 103 -9.98 3.10 -5.70
C THR A 103 -10.19 3.28 -7.19
N GLU A 104 -9.63 4.36 -7.73
CA GLU A 104 -9.57 4.64 -9.15
C GLU A 104 -8.14 4.99 -9.56
N ILE A 105 -7.75 4.60 -10.78
CA ILE A 105 -6.49 5.04 -11.38
C ILE A 105 -6.65 6.51 -11.79
N THR A 106 -5.83 7.38 -11.20
CA THR A 106 -5.85 8.82 -11.46
C THR A 106 -4.86 9.23 -12.54
N GLU A 107 -3.77 8.48 -12.72
CA GLU A 107 -2.82 8.68 -13.81
C GLU A 107 -2.31 7.34 -14.32
N ASP A 108 -2.20 7.24 -15.64
CA ASP A 108 -1.74 6.04 -16.33
C ASP A 108 -0.75 6.46 -17.43
N ARG A 109 0.56 6.36 -17.16
CA ARG A 109 1.63 6.72 -18.11
C ARG A 109 2.39 5.45 -18.50
N PRO A 110 2.16 4.91 -19.70
CA PRO A 110 2.77 3.67 -20.17
C PRO A 110 4.28 3.60 -19.98
N GLY A 111 4.71 2.62 -19.17
CA GLY A 111 6.13 2.39 -18.89
C GLY A 111 6.80 3.45 -18.01
N GLU A 112 6.07 4.43 -17.48
CA GLU A 112 6.62 5.47 -16.60
C GLU A 112 6.05 5.37 -15.20
N HIS A 113 4.72 5.45 -15.06
CA HIS A 113 4.08 5.33 -13.75
C HIS A 113 2.58 5.05 -13.83
N ILE A 114 2.04 4.59 -12.70
CA ILE A 114 0.60 4.46 -12.47
C ILE A 114 0.32 5.08 -11.10
N SER A 115 -0.66 5.98 -11.03
CA SER A 115 -1.12 6.60 -9.79
C SER A 115 -2.58 6.22 -9.53
N TRP A 116 -2.93 5.98 -8.27
CA TRP A 116 -4.29 5.67 -7.87
C TRP A 116 -4.68 6.43 -6.60
N ALA A 117 -5.98 6.60 -6.39
CA ALA A 117 -6.56 7.19 -5.20
C ALA A 117 -7.84 6.46 -4.82
N SER A 118 -8.15 6.43 -3.53
CA SER A 118 -9.44 5.98 -3.05
C SER A 118 -10.55 6.94 -3.50
N VAL A 119 -11.73 6.40 -3.77
CA VAL A 119 -12.88 7.19 -4.21
C VAL A 119 -13.52 7.93 -3.03
N LYS A 120 -14.39 8.91 -3.31
CA LYS A 120 -15.16 9.59 -2.25
C LYS A 120 -16.02 8.55 -1.50
N ASN A 121 -16.05 8.64 -0.17
CA ASN A 121 -16.75 7.75 0.75
C ASN A 121 -16.18 6.33 0.87
N SER A 122 -14.93 6.09 0.47
CA SER A 122 -14.24 4.85 0.83
C SER A 122 -13.95 4.78 2.33
N ASP A 123 -13.98 3.57 2.90
CA ASP A 123 -13.71 3.33 4.32
C ASP A 123 -12.32 3.83 4.76
N ILE A 124 -11.37 3.87 3.81
CA ILE A 124 -10.01 4.38 4.01
C ILE A 124 -9.71 5.41 2.92
N THR A 125 -9.17 6.56 3.31
CA THR A 125 -8.58 7.50 2.35
C THR A 125 -7.13 7.10 2.09
N THR A 126 -6.80 6.76 0.85
CA THR A 126 -5.42 6.40 0.47
C THR A 126 -5.12 6.85 -0.96
N LYS A 127 -3.84 7.12 -1.23
CA LYS A 127 -3.30 7.38 -2.55
C LYS A 127 -2.02 6.59 -2.73
N GLY A 128 -1.74 6.19 -3.95
CA GLY A 128 -0.49 5.53 -4.25
C GLY A 128 0.02 5.83 -5.64
N ARG A 129 1.31 5.54 -5.83
CA ARG A 129 2.00 5.69 -7.09
C ARG A 129 3.04 4.60 -7.20
N VAL A 130 3.10 3.96 -8.37
CA VAL A 130 4.22 3.12 -8.78
C VAL A 130 4.90 3.76 -9.98
N ALA A 131 6.22 3.92 -9.91
CA ALA A 131 7.05 4.47 -10.98
C ALA A 131 8.09 3.45 -11.43
N PHE A 132 8.38 3.47 -12.74
CA PHE A 132 9.29 2.55 -13.40
C PHE A 132 10.39 3.33 -14.09
N ARG A 133 11.65 2.98 -13.81
CA ARG A 133 12.81 3.61 -14.44
C ARG A 133 13.85 2.57 -14.81
N ASP A 134 14.37 2.62 -16.02
CA ASP A 134 15.42 1.71 -16.45
C ASP A 134 16.65 1.85 -15.55
N ALA A 135 17.21 0.72 -15.13
CA ALA A 135 18.45 0.69 -14.39
C ALA A 135 19.64 0.80 -15.36
N PRO A 136 20.77 1.41 -14.92
CA PRO A 136 21.98 1.46 -15.74
C PRO A 136 22.43 0.08 -16.18
N ASP A 137 23.08 0.04 -17.35
CA ASP A 137 23.76 -1.13 -17.90
C ASP A 137 22.83 -2.34 -18.13
N GLY A 138 21.55 -2.08 -18.42
CA GLY A 138 20.59 -3.15 -18.75
C GLY A 138 20.25 -4.08 -17.59
N ARG A 139 20.56 -3.69 -16.34
CA ARG A 139 20.34 -4.52 -15.12
C ARG A 139 18.85 -4.75 -14.78
N GLY A 140 17.95 -4.21 -15.58
CA GLY A 140 16.50 -4.30 -15.40
C GLY A 140 15.89 -2.94 -15.11
N THR A 141 14.92 -2.91 -14.21
CA THR A 141 14.09 -1.73 -13.94
C THR A 141 14.02 -1.47 -12.44
N TYR A 142 14.25 -0.22 -12.04
CA TYR A 142 13.86 0.26 -10.72
C TYR A 142 12.36 0.46 -10.67
N VAL A 143 11.72 -0.21 -9.71
CA VAL A 143 10.30 -0.03 -9.38
C VAL A 143 10.22 0.67 -8.05
N GLU A 144 9.66 1.88 -8.04
CA GLU A 144 9.42 2.68 -6.84
C GLU A 144 7.93 2.72 -6.57
N ALA A 145 7.50 2.25 -5.40
CA ALA A 145 6.13 2.32 -4.94
C ALA A 145 6.04 3.23 -3.71
N ILE A 146 5.13 4.20 -3.75
CA ILE A 146 4.84 5.12 -2.66
C ILE A 146 3.34 5.08 -2.40
N ILE A 147 2.95 4.93 -1.13
CA ILE A 147 1.57 4.93 -0.67
C ILE A 147 1.46 5.97 0.46
N ALA A 148 0.38 6.74 0.46
CA ALA A 148 0.03 7.72 1.47
C ALA A 148 -1.42 7.52 1.92
#